data_AF-A0A2V9J7K3-F1
#
_entry.id   AF-A0A2V9J7K3-F1
#
_cell.length_a   1.000
_cell.length_b   1.000
_cell.length_c   1.000
_cell.angle_alpha   90.00
_cell.angle_beta   90.00
_cell.angle_gamma   90.00
#
_symmetry.space_group_name_H-M   'P 1'
#
loop_
_entity.id
_entity.type
_entity.pdbx_description
1 polymer ?
#
loop_
_entity_poly.entity_id
_entity_poly.type
_entity_poly.pdbx_seq_one_letter_code
_entity_poly.pdbx_strand_id
1 'polypeptide(L)' 'MDTDVARTHLCALKSFQTAVHLDPESPDPHYQLGQLYRKLGKLEAAQRELRLFERLRQGVEV' A
#
# COMPACT_ATOMS: atom_id res chain seq x y z
N MET A 1 -19.09 13.08 10.19
CA MET A 1 -19.38 11.75 9.62
C MET A 1 -18.07 11.14 9.15
N ASP A 2 -17.17 10.74 10.07
CA ASP A 2 -15.74 10.54 9.72
C ASP A 2 -15.13 9.26 10.32
N THR A 3 -15.94 8.39 10.90
CA THR A 3 -15.45 7.18 11.59
C THR A 3 -15.45 5.91 10.73
N ASP A 4 -16.07 5.94 9.55
CA ASP A 4 -16.11 4.78 8.64
C ASP A 4 -14.79 4.60 7.88
N VAL A 5 -14.18 5.72 7.49
CA VAL A 5 -12.91 5.78 6.74
C VAL A 5 -11.81 5.06 7.50
N ALA A 6 -11.67 5.30 8.81
CA ALA A 6 -10.69 4.63 9.66
C ALA A 6 -10.92 3.11 9.77
N ARG A 7 -12.17 2.66 9.82
CA ARG A 7 -12.52 1.24 9.94
C ARG A 7 -12.23 0.49 8.66
N THR A 8 -12.56 1.08 7.52
CA THR A 8 -12.27 0.53 6.18
C THR A 8 -10.77 0.51 5.90
N HIS A 9 -10.00 1.50 6.38
CA HIS A 9 -8.55 1.52 6.25
C HIS A 9 -7.85 0.41 7.03
N LEU A 10 -8.34 0.06 8.23
CA LEU A 10 -7.75 -1.03 9.00
C LEU A 10 -7.93 -2.39 8.30
N CYS A 11 -9.10 -2.64 7.72
CA CYS A 11 -9.34 -3.85 6.93
C CYS A 11 -8.43 -3.90 5.70
N ALA A 12 -8.31 -2.79 4.97
CA ALA A 12 -7.47 -2.71 3.79
C ALA A 12 -5.98 -2.91 4.12
N LEU A 13 -5.46 -2.30 5.19
CA LEU A 13 -4.09 -2.55 5.68
C LEU A 13 -3.83 -4.03 5.97
N LYS A 14 -4.79 -4.72 6.59
CA LYS A 14 -4.69 -6.15 6.90
C LYS A 14 -4.68 -6.99 5.62
N SER A 15 -5.58 -6.69 4.68
CA SER A 15 -5.64 -7.38 3.39
C SER A 15 -4.34 -7.20 2.58
N PHE A 16 -3.77 -6.00 2.57
CA PHE A 16 -2.51 -5.74 1.89
C PHE A 16 -1.32 -6.39 2.61
N GLN A 17 -1.31 -6.46 3.95
CA GLN A 17 -0.30 -7.24 4.66
C GLN A 17 -0.34 -8.71 4.28
N THR A 18 -1.52 -9.31 4.17
CA THR A 18 -1.66 -10.69 3.70
C THR A 18 -1.20 -10.82 2.25
N ALA A 19 -1.52 -9.86 1.38
CA ALA A 19 -1.06 -9.86 0.00
C ALA A 19 0.47 -9.79 -0.13
N VAL A 20 1.14 -8.93 0.65
CA VAL A 20 2.62 -8.88 0.72
C VAL A 20 3.19 -10.18 1.30
N HIS A 21 2.47 -10.86 2.18
CA HIS A 21 2.90 -12.16 2.73
C HIS A 21 2.76 -13.30 1.71
N LEU A 22 1.72 -13.24 0.87
CA LEU A 22 1.47 -14.22 -0.18
C LEU A 22 2.39 -14.01 -1.37
N ASP A 23 2.63 -12.75 -1.73
CA ASP A 23 3.39 -12.38 -2.90
C ASP A 23 4.21 -11.10 -2.61
N PRO A 24 5.37 -11.25 -1.93
CA PRO A 24 6.19 -10.12 -1.49
C PRO A 24 6.84 -9.35 -2.64
N GLU A 25 6.88 -9.92 -3.84
CA GLU A 25 7.41 -9.30 -5.05
C GLU A 25 6.32 -8.57 -5.84
N SER A 26 5.06 -8.67 -5.43
CA SER A 26 3.95 -8.04 -6.12
C SER A 26 3.93 -6.52 -5.88
N PRO A 27 3.96 -5.70 -6.94
CA PRO A 27 3.91 -4.25 -6.81
C PRO A 27 2.51 -3.75 -6.35
N ASP A 28 1.43 -4.49 -6.66
CA ASP A 28 0.05 -4.06 -6.40
C ASP A 28 -0.26 -3.67 -4.94
N PRO A 29 0.08 -4.50 -3.91
CA PRO A 29 -0.15 -4.13 -2.51
C PRO A 29 0.63 -2.90 -2.06
N HIS A 30 1.84 -2.66 -2.59
CA HIS A 30 2.61 -1.44 -2.29
C HIS A 30 1.94 -0.18 -2.83
N TYR A 31 1.36 -0.24 -4.04
CA TYR A 31 0.59 0.86 -4.59
C TYR A 31 -0.64 1.19 -3.73
N GLN A 32 -1.38 0.14 -3.33
CA GLN A 32 -2.59 0.29 -2.53
C GLN A 32 -2.31 0.81 -1.12
N LEU A 33 -1.25 0.33 -0.46
CA LEU A 33 -0.77 0.86 0.81
C LEU A 33 -0.40 2.34 0.68
N GLY A 34 0.29 2.71 -0.41
CA GLY A 34 0.59 4.10 -0.75
C GLY A 34 -0.65 4.98 -0.80
N GLN A 35 -1.68 4.54 -1.52
CA GLN A 35 -2.95 5.27 -1.60
C GLN A 35 -3.67 5.37 -0.25
N LEU A 36 -3.66 4.29 0.55
CA LEU A 36 -4.24 4.28 1.88
C LEU A 36 -3.55 5.29 2.80
N TYR A 37 -2.22 5.32 2.79
CA TYR A 37 -1.44 6.26 3.57
C TYR A 37 -1.72 7.71 3.17
N ARG A 38 -1.98 8.01 1.89
CA ARG A 38 -2.43 9.35 1.46
C ARG A 38 -3.79 9.73 2.07
N LYS A 39 -4.75 8.80 2.06
CA LYS A 39 -6.09 9.01 2.66
C LYS A 39 -6.02 9.19 4.18
N LEU A 40 -5.04 8.55 4.83
CA LEU A 40 -4.74 8.71 6.26
C LEU A 40 -3.92 9.96 6.59
N GLY A 41 -3.55 10.79 5.60
CA GLY A 41 -2.69 11.97 5.78
C GLY A 41 -1.22 11.64 6.01
N LYS A 42 -0.82 10.37 5.97
CA LYS A 42 0.56 9.90 6.13
C LYS A 42 1.33 9.97 4.80
N LEU A 43 1.53 11.19 4.30
CA LEU A 43 2.19 11.44 3.01
C LEU A 43 3.60 10.82 2.90
N GLU A 44 4.39 10.87 3.97
CA GLU A 44 5.73 10.26 3.97
C GLU A 44 5.71 8.73 3.82
N ALA A 45 4.80 8.07 4.53
CA ALA A 45 4.62 6.62 4.43
C ALA A 45 4.11 6.24 3.03
N ALA A 46 3.18 7.04 2.49
CA ALA A 46 2.68 6.85 1.13
C ALA A 46 3.78 6.94 0.08
N GLN A 47 4.65 7.96 0.16
CA GLN A 47 5.75 8.12 -0.77
C GLN A 47 6.78 6.98 -0.67
N ARG A 48 7.03 6.46 0.53
CA ARG A 48 7.92 5.29 0.70
C ARG A 48 7.36 4.06 -0.02
N GLU A 49 6.09 3.72 0.21
CA GLU A 49 5.43 2.59 -0.45
C GLU A 49 5.33 2.76 -1.96
N LEU A 50 5.00 3.96 -2.45
CA LEU A 50 4.95 4.24 -3.89
C LEU A 50 6.32 4.15 -4.56
N ARG A 51 7.41 4.50 -3.86
CA ARG A 51 8.77 4.29 -4.38
C ARG A 51 9.14 2.81 -4.46
N LEU A 52 8.70 2.01 -3.50
CA LEU A 52 8.85 0.55 -3.53
C LEU A 52 8.07 -0.06 -4.70
N PHE A 53 6.81 0.37 -4.90
CA PHE A 53 6.00 0.01 -6.06
C PHE A 53 6.73 0.28 -7.39
N GLU A 54 7.24 1.50 -7.57
CA GLU A 54 7.94 1.88 -8.80
C GLU A 54 9.21 1.05 -9.01
N ARG A 55 9.96 0.75 -7.94
CA ARG A 55 11.15 -0.11 -8.00
C ARG A 55 10.82 -1.57 -8.33
N LEU A 56 9.76 -2.12 -7.74
CA LEU A 56 9.31 -3.48 -8.06
C LEU A 56 8.83 -3.55 -9.51
N ARG A 57 8.08 -2.55 -9.98
CA ARG A 57 7.64 -2.47 -11.38
C ARG A 57 8.81 -2.32 -12.36
N GLN A 58 9.80 -1.50 -12.05
CA GLN A 58 11.02 -1.33 -12.87
C GLN A 58 12.06 -2.46 -12.66
N GLY A 59 11.89 -3.31 -11.65
CA GLY A 59 12.78 -4.43 -11.37
C GLY A 59 12.33 -5.73 -12.02
N VAL A 60 11.06 -5.84 -12.40
CA VAL A 60 10.48 -6.99 -13.13
C VAL A 60 10.65 -6.77 -14.65
N GLU A 61 11.89 -6.48 -15.05
CA GLU A 61 12.32 -6.43 -16.45
C GLU A 61 13.62 -7.23 -16.58
N VAL A 62 13.49 -8.57 -16.55
CA VAL A 62 14.44 -9.52 -17.16
C VAL A 62 13.69 -10.74 -17.71
#